data_AF-A0A2Z4J9A6-F1
#
_entry.id   AF-A0A2Z4J9A6-F1
#
_cell.length_a   1.000
_cell.length_b   1.000
_cell.length_c   1.000
_cell.angle_alpha   90.00
_cell.angle_beta   90.00
_cell.angle_gamma   90.00
#
_symmetry.space_group_name_H-M   'P 1'
#
loop_
_entity.id
_entity.type
_entity.pdbx_description
1 polymer ?
#
loop_
_entity_poly.entity_id
_entity_poly.type
_entity_poly.pdbx_seq_one_letter_code
_entity_poly.pdbx_strand_id
1 'polypeptide(L)'
;MTALTDLLSLSAVRLDVDAADWRAAIRAAGQALTDDGISTAEYTSQMLANVEDNGPYIVIAPGLAFAHARPSPAVLRTGMSWIRLARPVPFGHDTNDPVGLVVALAATDSSAHTEALGALARALSDPTTATALERARTAEEVLTLLGGGQATTVVESAASATPQSVDAPAEPAASHHKILTVCGNGVGTSLFLKNTLEQVLDRWGWSPHVTVEATDTISAKGKASEAVAILTSREIANTLGDVGVPVKVVQDFTSTAEVDNVLRDTYSV
;
A
#
# COMPACT_ATOMS: atom_id res chain seq x y z
N MET A 1 -9.10 -8.79 -13.72
CA MET A 1 -8.35 -7.68 -13.10
C MET A 1 -9.40 -6.79 -12.47
N THR A 2 -9.48 -6.78 -11.14
CA THR A 2 -10.46 -5.97 -10.41
C THR A 2 -10.06 -4.50 -10.51
N ALA A 3 -10.91 -3.63 -11.05
CA ALA A 3 -10.63 -2.20 -11.08
C ALA A 3 -10.89 -1.60 -9.69
N LEU A 4 -10.14 -0.57 -9.28
CA LEU A 4 -10.40 0.12 -8.00
C LEU A 4 -11.84 0.67 -7.93
N THR A 5 -12.39 1.07 -9.07
CA THR A 5 -13.76 1.54 -9.23
C THR A 5 -14.81 0.48 -8.93
N ASP A 6 -14.44 -0.81 -8.98
CA ASP A 6 -15.36 -1.91 -8.60
C ASP A 6 -15.43 -2.08 -7.08
N LEU A 7 -14.45 -1.55 -6.36
CA LEU A 7 -14.30 -1.68 -4.91
C LEU A 7 -14.69 -0.41 -4.15
N LEU A 8 -14.76 0.73 -4.82
CA LEU A 8 -15.05 2.03 -4.22
C LEU A 8 -16.29 2.65 -4.87
N SER A 9 -17.35 2.81 -4.08
CA SER A 9 -18.57 3.49 -4.50
C SER A 9 -18.50 4.99 -4.23
N LEU A 10 -19.36 5.78 -4.87
CA LEU A 10 -19.48 7.21 -4.59
C LEU A 10 -19.84 7.48 -3.11
N SER A 11 -20.69 6.66 -2.51
CA SER A 11 -21.10 6.77 -1.10
C SER A 11 -19.96 6.51 -0.11
N ALA A 12 -18.95 5.75 -0.53
CA ALA A 12 -17.77 5.44 0.27
C ALA A 12 -16.63 6.47 0.09
N VAL A 13 -16.80 7.48 -0.76
CA VAL A 13 -15.87 8.61 -0.88
C VAL A 13 -16.41 9.81 -0.09
N ARG A 14 -15.62 10.30 0.86
CA ARG A 14 -15.94 11.50 1.64
C ARG A 14 -14.75 12.45 1.60
N LEU A 15 -15.03 13.68 1.24
CA LEU A 15 -14.03 14.73 1.13
C LEU A 15 -14.21 15.73 2.27
N ASP A 16 -13.10 16.30 2.70
CA ASP A 16 -13.04 17.40 3.66
C ASP A 16 -13.76 17.06 4.98
N VAL A 17 -13.52 15.84 5.48
CA VAL A 17 -14.09 15.33 6.73
C VAL A 17 -13.36 15.94 7.93
N ASP A 18 -14.12 16.52 8.86
CA ASP A 18 -13.56 16.96 10.14
C ASP A 18 -13.27 15.76 11.06
N ALA A 19 -12.00 15.60 11.43
CA ALA A 19 -11.53 14.63 12.42
C ALA A 19 -10.66 15.33 13.46
N ALA A 20 -10.95 15.09 14.75
CA ALA A 20 -10.21 15.70 15.86
C ALA A 20 -8.89 14.99 16.14
N ASP A 21 -8.82 13.68 15.88
CA ASP A 21 -7.67 12.83 16.12
C ASP A 21 -7.67 11.63 15.14
N TRP A 22 -6.59 10.85 15.16
CA TRP A 22 -6.44 9.71 14.25
C TRP A 22 -7.56 8.67 14.45
N ARG A 23 -8.10 8.54 15.67
CA ARG A 23 -9.22 7.63 15.95
C ARG A 23 -10.49 8.11 15.27
N ALA A 24 -10.77 9.40 15.28
CA ALA A 24 -11.88 10.00 14.55
C ALA A 24 -11.72 9.83 13.03
N ALA A 25 -10.50 9.94 12.51
CA ALA A 25 -10.21 9.71 11.09
C ALA A 25 -10.47 8.24 10.68
N ILE A 26 -10.01 7.27 11.47
CA ILE A 26 -10.30 5.83 11.23
C ILE A 26 -11.80 5.54 11.40
N ARG A 27 -12.46 6.15 12.38
CA ARG A 27 -13.92 6.02 12.54
C ARG A 27 -14.70 6.56 11.35
N ALA A 28 -14.26 7.67 10.75
CA ALA A 28 -14.89 8.20 9.55
C ALA A 28 -14.78 7.22 8.36
N ALA A 29 -13.61 6.60 8.18
CA ALA A 29 -13.40 5.59 7.14
C ALA A 29 -14.24 4.34 7.40
N GLY A 30 -14.23 3.84 8.65
CA GLY A 30 -15.06 2.74 9.09
C GLY A 30 -16.56 2.98 8.89
N GLN A 31 -17.04 4.19 9.22
CA GLN A 31 -18.44 4.57 9.02
C GLN A 31 -18.81 4.56 7.53
N ALA A 32 -17.93 5.04 6.65
CA ALA A 32 -18.17 4.98 5.21
C ALA A 32 -18.28 3.53 4.70
N LEU A 33 -17.44 2.61 5.23
CA LEU A 33 -17.58 1.18 4.93
C LEU A 33 -18.90 0.59 5.42
N THR A 34 -19.35 0.98 6.62
CA THR A 34 -20.61 0.50 7.19
C THR A 34 -21.83 1.04 6.46
N ASP A 35 -21.85 2.33 6.13
CA ASP A 35 -22.95 2.95 5.39
C ASP A 35 -23.10 2.37 3.98
N ASP A 36 -21.98 1.93 3.37
CA ASP A 36 -21.96 1.27 2.07
C ASP A 36 -22.25 -0.25 2.14
N GLY A 37 -22.49 -0.79 3.34
CA GLY A 37 -22.77 -2.22 3.54
C GLY A 37 -21.56 -3.13 3.25
N ILE A 38 -20.34 -2.60 3.31
CA ILE A 38 -19.10 -3.35 3.11
C ILE A 38 -18.73 -4.13 4.38
N SER A 39 -18.88 -3.50 5.55
CA SER A 39 -18.52 -4.08 6.84
C SER A 39 -19.42 -3.60 7.96
N THR A 40 -19.33 -4.23 9.13
CA THR A 40 -20.01 -3.76 10.35
C THR A 40 -19.10 -2.85 11.17
N ALA A 41 -19.67 -2.13 12.14
CA ALA A 41 -18.91 -1.29 13.06
C ALA A 41 -17.79 -2.05 13.82
N GLU A 42 -17.96 -3.37 13.99
CA GLU A 42 -16.95 -4.24 14.59
C GLU A 42 -15.63 -4.25 13.80
N TYR A 43 -15.68 -4.14 12.47
CA TYR A 43 -14.46 -4.05 11.66
C TYR A 43 -13.68 -2.76 11.93
N THR A 44 -14.39 -1.67 12.22
CA THR A 44 -13.78 -0.40 12.62
C THR A 44 -13.07 -0.52 13.96
N SER A 45 -13.68 -1.23 14.92
CA SER A 45 -13.04 -1.54 16.21
C SER A 45 -11.77 -2.35 16.03
N GLN A 46 -11.76 -3.34 15.13
CA GLN A 46 -10.57 -4.14 14.80
C GLN A 46 -9.44 -3.29 14.18
N MET A 47 -9.78 -2.36 13.29
CA MET A 47 -8.78 -1.42 12.73
C MET A 47 -8.18 -0.52 13.80
N LEU A 48 -9.00 0.02 14.71
CA LEU A 48 -8.53 0.85 15.82
C LEU A 48 -7.59 0.06 16.74
N ALA A 49 -8.01 -1.14 17.18
CA ALA A 49 -7.21 -2.00 18.05
C ALA A 49 -5.84 -2.33 17.44
N ASN A 50 -5.79 -2.62 16.13
CA ASN A 50 -4.52 -2.88 15.45
C ASN A 50 -3.52 -1.72 15.57
N VAL A 51 -3.99 -0.47 15.45
CA VAL A 51 -3.14 0.72 15.57
C VAL A 51 -2.72 0.95 17.02
N GLU A 52 -3.59 0.66 17.99
CA GLU A 52 -3.24 0.73 19.41
C GLU A 52 -2.17 -0.30 19.79
N ASP A 53 -2.25 -1.51 19.24
CA ASP A 53 -1.33 -2.60 19.56
C ASP A 53 0.01 -2.51 18.81
N ASN A 54 0.00 -2.03 17.56
CA ASN A 54 1.18 -2.08 16.68
C ASN A 54 1.75 -0.69 16.32
N GLY A 55 1.18 0.38 16.88
CA GLY A 55 1.51 1.74 16.50
C GLY A 55 0.98 2.14 15.12
N PRO A 56 1.42 3.28 14.56
CA PRO A 56 0.87 3.84 13.32
C PRO A 56 1.41 3.15 12.05
N TYR A 57 1.57 1.83 12.06
CA TYR A 57 2.10 1.03 10.93
C TYR A 57 1.25 1.13 9.64
N ILE A 58 0.02 1.63 9.77
CA ILE A 58 -0.88 1.91 8.64
C ILE A 58 -0.52 3.19 7.89
N VAL A 59 0.30 4.07 8.46
CA VAL A 59 0.79 5.28 7.79
C VAL A 59 1.97 4.90 6.91
N ILE A 60 1.70 4.72 5.62
CA ILE A 60 2.63 4.08 4.68
C ILE A 60 3.35 5.05 3.73
N ALA A 61 2.91 6.31 3.69
CA ALA A 61 3.51 7.37 2.89
C ALA A 61 3.18 8.73 3.52
N PRO A 62 3.92 9.80 3.18
CA PRO A 62 3.62 11.15 3.66
C PRO A 62 2.16 11.53 3.44
N GLY A 63 1.44 11.84 4.50
CA GLY A 63 0.04 12.26 4.44
C GLY A 63 -1.00 11.16 4.24
N LEU A 64 -0.60 9.88 4.17
CA LEU A 64 -1.48 8.75 3.83
C LEU A 64 -1.49 7.64 4.89
N ALA A 65 -2.70 7.31 5.37
CA ALA A 65 -2.96 6.11 6.16
C ALA A 65 -3.80 5.09 5.38
N PHE A 66 -3.40 3.83 5.44
CA PHE A 66 -4.08 2.68 4.84
C PHE A 66 -4.67 1.77 5.93
N ALA A 67 -5.90 2.10 6.36
CA ALA A 67 -6.56 1.43 7.47
C ALA A 67 -7.13 0.06 7.03
N HIS A 68 -6.76 -1.00 7.74
CA HIS A 68 -7.24 -2.35 7.45
C HIS A 68 -7.07 -3.26 8.68
N ALA A 69 -7.82 -4.36 8.68
CA ALA A 69 -7.66 -5.46 9.62
C ALA A 69 -7.72 -6.81 8.87
N ARG A 70 -7.41 -7.90 9.57
CA ARG A 70 -7.53 -9.26 9.02
C ARG A 70 -8.98 -9.54 8.57
N PRO A 71 -9.20 -10.40 7.56
CA PRO A 71 -10.54 -10.87 7.22
C PRO A 71 -11.26 -11.42 8.45
N SER A 72 -12.52 -11.03 8.64
CA SER A 72 -13.33 -11.44 9.78
C SER A 72 -14.82 -11.45 9.40
N PRO A 73 -15.70 -12.07 10.22
CA PRO A 73 -17.15 -12.04 9.99
C PRO A 73 -17.77 -10.63 9.97
N ALA A 74 -17.02 -9.62 10.41
CA ALA A 74 -17.43 -8.22 10.32
C ALA A 74 -17.35 -7.66 8.90
N VAL A 75 -16.67 -8.36 7.97
CA VAL A 75 -16.60 -7.99 6.55
C VAL A 75 -17.68 -8.73 5.77
N LEU A 76 -18.62 -7.99 5.18
CA LEU A 76 -19.78 -8.54 4.46
C LEU A 76 -19.49 -8.76 2.97
N ARG A 77 -18.65 -7.88 2.40
CA ARG A 77 -18.12 -7.99 1.02
C ARG A 77 -16.80 -7.23 0.93
N THR A 78 -16.00 -7.52 -0.09
CA THR A 78 -14.79 -6.74 -0.37
C THR A 78 -15.17 -5.34 -0.86
N GLY A 79 -14.51 -4.31 -0.32
CA GLY A 79 -14.73 -2.91 -0.70
C GLY A 79 -13.86 -1.95 0.09
N MET A 80 -13.79 -0.70 -0.38
CA MET A 80 -12.96 0.36 0.17
C MET A 80 -13.78 1.59 0.57
N SER A 81 -13.16 2.45 1.36
CA SER A 81 -13.59 3.84 1.56
C SER A 81 -12.42 4.79 1.36
N TRP A 82 -12.73 6.02 0.95
CA TRP A 82 -11.78 7.07 0.66
C TRP A 82 -12.13 8.32 1.44
N ILE A 83 -11.34 8.67 2.45
CA ILE A 83 -11.60 9.79 3.35
C ILE A 83 -10.49 10.82 3.26
N ARG A 84 -10.75 11.95 2.61
CA ARG A 84 -9.89 13.13 2.74
C ARG A 84 -10.32 13.95 3.94
N LEU A 85 -9.39 14.28 4.82
CA LEU A 85 -9.64 15.09 6.00
C LEU A 85 -9.63 16.58 5.65
N ALA A 86 -10.50 17.37 6.29
CA ALA A 86 -10.52 18.83 6.14
C ALA A 86 -9.21 19.47 6.61
N ARG A 87 -8.58 18.87 7.62
CA ARG A 87 -7.28 19.25 8.16
C ARG A 87 -6.47 17.98 8.43
N PRO A 88 -5.19 17.94 8.04
CA PRO A 88 -4.34 16.81 8.38
C PRO A 88 -4.23 16.61 9.89
N VAL A 89 -4.18 15.35 10.32
CA VAL A 89 -4.18 14.93 11.73
C VAL A 89 -2.94 14.09 12.02
N PRO A 90 -2.23 14.30 13.14
CA PRO A 90 -1.11 13.46 13.53
C PRO A 90 -1.57 12.05 13.97
N PHE A 91 -0.98 11.02 13.38
CA PHE A 91 -1.15 9.62 13.77
C PHE A 91 -0.05 9.14 14.74
N GLY A 92 0.99 9.96 14.94
CA GLY A 92 2.17 9.63 15.73
C GLY A 92 3.28 8.96 14.92
N HIS A 93 3.27 9.09 13.59
CA HIS A 93 4.31 8.54 12.71
C HIS A 93 5.44 9.55 12.53
N ASP A 94 6.69 9.13 12.70
CA ASP A 94 7.86 10.03 12.78
C ASP A 94 8.05 10.93 11.55
N THR A 95 7.92 10.37 10.34
CA THR A 95 8.25 11.07 9.08
C THR A 95 7.07 11.36 8.16
N ASN A 96 5.96 10.62 8.30
CA ASN A 96 4.84 10.64 7.36
C ASN A 96 3.63 11.43 7.87
N ASP A 97 3.69 11.91 9.12
CA ASP A 97 2.68 12.82 9.66
C ASP A 97 2.82 14.25 9.08
N PRO A 98 1.73 15.04 9.10
CA PRO A 98 0.37 14.65 9.48
C PRO A 98 -0.39 13.96 8.33
N VAL A 99 -1.34 13.08 8.66
CA VAL A 99 -2.16 12.36 7.68
C VAL A 99 -3.34 13.21 7.21
N GLY A 100 -3.49 13.39 5.90
CA GLY A 100 -4.63 14.08 5.26
C GLY A 100 -5.58 13.14 4.52
N LEU A 101 -5.13 11.93 4.17
CA LEU A 101 -5.92 10.92 3.46
C LEU A 101 -5.92 9.60 4.22
N VAL A 102 -7.12 9.08 4.51
CA VAL A 102 -7.33 7.74 5.06
C VAL A 102 -8.09 6.90 4.05
N VAL A 103 -7.46 5.85 3.54
CA VAL A 103 -8.12 4.84 2.72
C VAL A 103 -8.30 3.60 3.56
N ALA A 104 -9.54 3.11 3.69
CA ALA A 104 -9.79 1.84 4.38
C ALA A 104 -10.17 0.74 3.39
N LEU A 105 -9.68 -0.47 3.63
CA LEU A 105 -10.06 -1.65 2.87
C LEU A 105 -10.60 -2.74 3.81
N ALA A 106 -11.76 -3.27 3.45
CA ALA A 106 -12.27 -4.52 3.99
C ALA A 106 -12.27 -5.57 2.88
N ALA A 107 -11.67 -6.74 3.14
CA ALA A 107 -11.60 -7.82 2.17
C ALA A 107 -12.07 -9.13 2.80
N THR A 108 -12.86 -9.90 2.05
CA THR A 108 -13.39 -11.20 2.50
C THR A 108 -12.35 -12.31 2.50
N ASP A 109 -11.30 -12.16 1.69
CA ASP A 109 -10.18 -13.09 1.61
C ASP A 109 -8.86 -12.38 1.28
N SER A 110 -7.75 -13.09 1.45
CA SER A 110 -6.39 -12.57 1.26
C SER A 110 -6.04 -12.26 -0.21
N SER A 111 -6.70 -12.90 -1.18
CA SER A 111 -6.40 -12.71 -2.61
C SER A 111 -7.04 -11.44 -3.15
N ALA A 112 -8.31 -11.21 -2.86
CA ALA A 112 -9.03 -9.98 -3.19
C ALA A 112 -8.39 -8.76 -2.50
N HIS A 113 -7.89 -8.96 -1.27
CA HIS A 113 -7.08 -7.98 -0.56
C HIS A 113 -5.85 -7.59 -1.40
N THR A 114 -5.09 -8.58 -1.87
CA THR A 114 -3.85 -8.38 -2.60
C THR A 114 -4.02 -7.58 -3.90
N GLU A 115 -5.04 -7.91 -4.69
CA GLU A 115 -5.31 -7.20 -5.95
C GLU A 115 -5.70 -5.73 -5.71
N ALA A 116 -6.60 -5.49 -4.75
CA ALA A 116 -7.06 -4.15 -4.40
C ALA A 116 -5.90 -3.24 -3.97
N LEU A 117 -5.00 -3.76 -3.14
CA LEU A 117 -3.84 -3.02 -2.67
C LEU A 117 -2.86 -2.72 -3.79
N GLY A 118 -2.57 -3.69 -4.65
CA GLY A 118 -1.64 -3.46 -5.76
C GLY A 118 -2.17 -2.42 -6.75
N ALA A 119 -3.47 -2.40 -7.01
CA ALA A 119 -4.08 -1.37 -7.82
C ALA A 119 -3.97 0.02 -7.16
N LEU A 120 -4.26 0.13 -5.86
CA LEU A 120 -4.19 1.39 -5.12
C LEU A 120 -2.75 1.90 -4.99
N ALA A 121 -1.80 1.01 -4.69
CA ALA A 121 -0.38 1.32 -4.64
C ALA A 121 0.11 1.93 -5.96
N ARG A 122 -0.25 1.31 -7.09
CA ARG A 122 0.10 1.83 -8.42
C ARG A 122 -0.49 3.22 -8.68
N ALA A 123 -1.75 3.44 -8.32
CA ALA A 123 -2.39 4.75 -8.50
C ALA A 123 -1.73 5.85 -7.65
N LEU A 124 -1.32 5.52 -6.42
CA LEU A 124 -0.71 6.47 -5.49
C LEU A 124 0.79 6.70 -5.74
N SER A 125 1.48 5.72 -6.33
CA SER A 125 2.89 5.86 -6.72
C SER A 125 3.09 6.71 -7.99
N ASP A 126 2.06 6.96 -8.79
CA ASP A 126 2.14 7.90 -9.91
C ASP A 126 1.98 9.36 -9.42
N PRO A 127 3.03 10.20 -9.53
CA PRO A 127 2.99 11.56 -8.98
C PRO A 127 1.88 12.43 -9.60
N THR A 128 1.54 12.17 -10.86
CA THR A 128 0.49 12.90 -11.58
C THR A 128 -0.88 12.57 -10.99
N THR A 129 -1.17 11.29 -10.84
CA THR A 129 -2.42 10.78 -10.26
C THR A 129 -2.55 11.18 -8.79
N ALA A 130 -1.50 11.03 -7.99
CA ALA A 130 -1.49 11.45 -6.59
C ALA A 130 -1.82 12.96 -6.43
N THR A 131 -1.17 13.79 -7.24
CA THR A 131 -1.39 15.25 -7.27
C THR A 131 -2.82 15.61 -7.69
N ALA A 132 -3.38 14.87 -8.65
CA ALA A 132 -4.76 15.09 -9.10
C ALA A 132 -5.77 14.67 -8.03
N LEU A 133 -5.55 13.55 -7.35
CA LEU A 133 -6.39 13.05 -6.27
C LEU A 133 -6.41 14.00 -5.07
N GLU A 134 -5.27 14.61 -4.75
CA GLU A 134 -5.19 15.63 -3.69
C GLU A 134 -6.11 16.84 -3.99
N ARG A 135 -6.22 17.23 -5.27
CA ARG A 135 -6.99 18.40 -5.72
C ARG A 135 -8.45 18.10 -6.07
N ALA A 136 -8.84 16.83 -6.14
CA ALA A 136 -10.20 16.43 -6.52
C ALA A 136 -11.25 17.08 -5.60
N ARG A 137 -12.32 17.61 -6.15
CA ARG A 137 -13.36 18.34 -5.40
C ARG A 137 -14.63 17.53 -5.20
N THR A 138 -14.78 16.43 -5.92
CA THR A 138 -15.95 15.57 -5.85
C THR A 138 -15.58 14.09 -5.79
N ALA A 139 -16.52 13.27 -5.32
CA ALA A 139 -16.35 11.82 -5.29
C ALA A 139 -16.20 11.23 -6.71
N GLU A 140 -16.91 11.80 -7.69
CA GLU A 140 -16.85 11.44 -9.09
C GLU A 140 -15.48 11.68 -9.69
N GLU A 141 -14.84 12.81 -9.36
CA GLU A 141 -13.47 13.11 -9.79
C GLU A 141 -12.49 12.09 -9.23
N VAL A 142 -12.61 11.73 -7.95
CA VAL A 142 -11.76 10.68 -7.33
C VAL A 142 -11.92 9.35 -8.06
N LEU A 143 -13.16 8.88 -8.29
CA LEU A 143 -13.39 7.62 -9.00
C LEU A 143 -12.86 7.65 -10.44
N THR A 144 -13.01 8.78 -11.13
CA THR A 144 -12.52 8.95 -12.51
C THR A 144 -11.00 8.83 -12.56
N LEU A 145 -10.30 9.49 -11.63
CA LEU A 145 -8.85 9.42 -11.53
C LEU A 145 -8.35 8.01 -11.19
N LEU A 146 -9.01 7.32 -10.26
CA LEU A 146 -8.68 5.94 -9.90
C LEU A 146 -8.99 4.92 -11.01
N GLY A 147 -9.94 5.24 -11.90
CA GLY A 147 -10.27 4.45 -13.09
C GLY A 147 -9.33 4.67 -14.27
N GLY A 148 -8.30 5.53 -14.13
CA GLY A 148 -7.40 5.91 -15.23
C GLY A 148 -8.02 6.87 -16.25
N GLY A 149 -9.18 7.46 -15.92
CA GLY A 149 -9.85 8.46 -16.73
C GLY A 149 -9.18 9.82 -16.57
N GLN A 150 -8.55 10.32 -17.64
CA GLN A 150 -8.17 11.72 -17.72
C GLN A 150 -9.44 12.57 -17.84
N ALA A 151 -9.63 13.55 -16.94
CA ALA A 151 -10.55 14.64 -17.17
C ALA A 151 -10.14 15.33 -18.49
N THR A 152 -11.05 15.35 -19.46
CA THR A 152 -10.76 15.76 -20.84
C THR A 152 -10.30 17.22 -20.90
N THR A 153 -9.01 17.43 -21.19
CA THR A 153 -8.54 18.60 -21.94
C THR A 153 -7.82 18.12 -23.19
N VAL A 154 -8.39 18.49 -24.33
CA VAL A 154 -8.02 18.12 -25.70
C VAL A 154 -6.73 18.85 -26.09
N VAL A 155 -5.64 18.13 -26.40
CA VAL A 155 -4.80 18.30 -27.61
C VAL A 155 -4.04 16.98 -27.88
N GLU A 156 -4.26 16.40 -29.07
CA GLU A 156 -3.48 15.36 -29.78
C GLU A 156 -2.00 15.77 -30.00
N SER A 157 -1.01 14.97 -30.40
CA SER A 157 -0.73 13.54 -30.65
C SER A 157 0.69 13.52 -31.24
N ALA A 158 1.52 12.50 -30.97
CA ALA A 158 2.26 11.76 -32.01
C ALA A 158 3.15 10.61 -31.44
N ALA A 159 2.87 9.42 -31.98
CA ALA A 159 3.56 8.12 -31.99
C ALA A 159 5.07 8.17 -32.38
N SER A 160 5.90 7.12 -32.37
CA SER A 160 5.98 5.72 -31.92
C SER A 160 7.35 5.20 -32.43
N ALA A 161 7.98 4.21 -31.78
CA ALA A 161 8.65 3.04 -32.40
C ALA A 161 9.63 2.32 -31.45
N THR A 162 9.55 0.99 -31.43
CA THR A 162 10.45 -0.01 -30.79
C THR A 162 11.17 -0.83 -31.90
N PRO A 163 12.00 -1.85 -31.62
CA PRO A 163 13.21 -1.99 -30.79
C PRO A 163 14.43 -2.46 -31.63
N GLN A 164 15.64 -2.53 -31.05
CA GLN A 164 16.71 -3.40 -31.55
C GLN A 164 17.45 -4.16 -30.44
N SER A 165 17.63 -5.44 -30.69
CA SER A 165 18.33 -6.48 -29.93
C SER A 165 19.84 -6.47 -30.18
N VAL A 166 20.63 -6.80 -29.16
CA VAL A 166 21.98 -7.36 -29.30
C VAL A 166 22.22 -8.42 -28.22
N ASP A 167 22.97 -9.44 -28.60
CA ASP A 167 23.06 -10.79 -28.03
C ASP A 167 24.26 -10.98 -27.07
N ALA A 168 24.09 -11.92 -26.13
CA ALA A 168 25.05 -12.74 -25.36
C ALA A 168 26.05 -12.08 -24.36
N PRO A 169 26.49 -12.75 -23.25
CA PRO A 169 26.62 -14.21 -23.09
C PRO A 169 26.13 -14.83 -21.75
N ALA A 170 26.35 -16.14 -21.66
CA ALA A 170 25.76 -17.16 -20.80
C ALA A 170 25.93 -17.03 -19.27
N GLU A 171 24.97 -17.67 -18.61
CA GLU A 171 24.68 -17.84 -17.18
C GLU A 171 25.87 -18.23 -16.26
N PRO A 172 25.73 -17.85 -14.98
CA PRO A 172 25.91 -18.78 -13.87
C PRO A 172 24.55 -19.10 -13.22
N ALA A 173 24.37 -20.36 -12.79
CA ALA A 173 23.17 -20.86 -12.13
C ALA A 173 22.67 -19.90 -11.03
N ALA A 174 21.57 -19.20 -11.29
CA ALA A 174 21.08 -18.14 -10.43
C ALA A 174 20.56 -18.74 -9.12
N SER A 175 21.24 -18.44 -8.02
CA SER A 175 20.62 -18.51 -6.69
C SER A 175 19.40 -17.60 -6.74
N HIS A 176 18.20 -18.17 -6.70
CA HIS A 176 16.97 -17.40 -6.68
C HIS A 176 16.81 -16.79 -5.29
N HIS A 177 16.84 -15.47 -5.19
CA HIS A 177 16.80 -14.75 -3.91
C HIS A 177 15.35 -14.50 -3.50
N LYS A 178 15.12 -14.42 -2.19
CA LYS A 178 13.80 -14.14 -1.62
C LYS A 178 13.87 -12.94 -0.68
N ILE A 179 12.98 -11.97 -0.88
CA ILE A 179 12.78 -10.85 0.04
C ILE A 179 11.40 -10.99 0.68
N LEU A 180 11.32 -10.83 2.01
CA LEU A 180 10.03 -10.73 2.70
C LEU A 180 9.66 -9.25 2.88
N THR A 181 8.42 -8.92 2.57
CA THR A 181 7.79 -7.67 3.02
C THR A 181 6.83 -7.99 4.16
N VAL A 182 6.95 -7.28 5.28
CA VAL A 182 6.24 -7.68 6.52
C VAL A 182 5.33 -6.57 7.01
N CYS A 183 4.13 -6.93 7.49
CA CYS A 183 3.27 -6.03 8.24
C CYS A 183 2.96 -6.59 9.64
N GLY A 184 2.36 -5.75 10.50
CA GLY A 184 2.00 -6.14 11.87
C GLY A 184 0.99 -7.29 11.90
N ASN A 185 -0.18 -7.07 11.29
CA ASN A 185 -1.28 -8.03 11.28
C ASN A 185 -1.76 -8.33 9.85
N GLY A 186 -1.43 -9.52 9.32
CA GLY A 186 -1.87 -9.99 8.00
C GLY A 186 -0.88 -9.66 6.87
N VAL A 187 -1.37 -9.16 5.74
CA VAL A 187 -0.49 -8.81 4.59
C VAL A 187 -0.73 -7.42 4.04
N GLY A 188 -1.59 -6.60 4.65
CA GLY A 188 -2.05 -5.34 4.06
C GLY A 188 -0.91 -4.40 3.69
N THR A 189 -0.33 -3.67 4.63
CA THR A 189 0.70 -2.68 4.26
C THR A 189 1.95 -3.28 3.61
N SER A 190 2.29 -4.55 3.87
CA SER A 190 3.41 -5.22 3.20
C SER A 190 3.19 -5.41 1.71
N LEU A 191 1.94 -5.49 1.24
CA LEU A 191 1.65 -5.55 -0.19
C LEU A 191 1.94 -4.25 -0.92
N PHE A 192 1.74 -3.08 -0.30
CA PHE A 192 2.16 -1.81 -0.90
C PHE A 192 3.67 -1.83 -1.17
N LEU A 193 4.44 -2.19 -0.14
CA LEU A 193 5.89 -2.29 -0.25
C LEU A 193 6.32 -3.35 -1.27
N LYS A 194 5.66 -4.50 -1.32
CA LYS A 194 5.90 -5.54 -2.33
C LYS A 194 5.74 -4.99 -3.74
N ASN A 195 4.63 -4.30 -4.03
CA ASN A 195 4.37 -3.77 -5.36
C ASN A 195 5.40 -2.69 -5.77
N THR A 196 5.80 -1.83 -4.84
CA THR A 196 6.85 -0.83 -5.11
C THR A 196 8.21 -1.52 -5.34
N LEU A 197 8.53 -2.54 -4.55
CA LEU A 197 9.74 -3.34 -4.71
C LEU A 197 9.79 -4.06 -6.06
N GLU A 198 8.69 -4.69 -6.47
CA GLU A 198 8.56 -5.37 -7.77
C GLU A 198 8.72 -4.37 -8.93
N GLN A 199 8.18 -3.15 -8.84
CA GLN A 199 8.40 -2.11 -9.85
C GLN A 199 9.87 -1.72 -9.98
N VAL A 200 10.61 -1.63 -8.86
CA VAL A 200 12.05 -1.33 -8.91
C VAL A 200 12.83 -2.51 -9.50
N LEU A 201 12.51 -3.74 -9.10
CA LEU A 201 13.14 -4.96 -9.63
C LEU A 201 12.89 -5.13 -11.13
N ASP A 202 11.68 -4.82 -11.60
CA ASP A 202 11.32 -4.80 -13.03
C ASP A 202 12.19 -3.79 -13.79
N ARG A 203 12.36 -2.57 -13.23
CA ARG A 203 13.24 -1.54 -13.81
C ARG A 203 14.70 -1.98 -13.87
N TRP A 204 15.15 -2.77 -12.90
CA TRP A 204 16.51 -3.34 -12.88
C TRP A 204 16.67 -4.55 -13.82
N GLY A 205 15.56 -5.15 -14.28
CA GLY A 205 15.58 -6.42 -14.99
C GLY A 205 15.84 -7.63 -14.09
N TRP A 206 15.62 -7.49 -12.77
CA TRP A 206 15.96 -8.51 -11.75
C TRP A 206 14.79 -9.40 -11.34
N SER A 207 13.59 -9.16 -11.86
CA SER A 207 12.38 -9.93 -11.55
C SER A 207 12.50 -11.45 -11.78
N PRO A 208 13.29 -11.95 -12.75
CA PRO A 208 13.55 -13.39 -12.88
C PRO A 208 14.43 -13.98 -11.76
N HIS A 209 15.10 -13.15 -10.96
CA HIS A 209 16.13 -13.56 -10.00
C HIS A 209 15.73 -13.36 -8.53
N VAL A 210 14.76 -12.47 -8.28
CA VAL A 210 14.31 -12.11 -6.93
C VAL A 210 12.81 -12.31 -6.81
N THR A 211 12.39 -13.16 -5.87
CA THR A 211 10.97 -13.28 -5.47
C THR A 211 10.69 -12.43 -4.24
N VAL A 212 9.59 -11.69 -4.28
CA VAL A 212 9.09 -10.90 -3.16
C VAL A 212 7.85 -11.56 -2.60
N GLU A 213 7.85 -11.87 -1.30
CA GLU A 213 6.70 -12.44 -0.60
C GLU A 213 6.20 -11.47 0.48
N ALA A 214 4.89 -11.18 0.50
CA ALA A 214 4.26 -10.40 1.55
C ALA A 214 3.73 -11.32 2.66
N THR A 215 4.01 -10.99 3.92
CA THR A 215 3.61 -11.81 5.07
C THR A 215 3.37 -11.00 6.35
N ASP A 216 2.91 -11.65 7.42
CA ASP A 216 2.76 -11.03 8.75
C ASP A 216 3.97 -11.28 9.65
N THR A 217 4.04 -10.52 10.74
CA THR A 217 5.11 -10.57 11.74
C THR A 217 5.32 -11.97 12.33
N ILE A 218 4.25 -12.76 12.52
CA ILE A 218 4.34 -14.11 13.08
C ILE A 218 4.97 -15.08 12.08
N SER A 219 4.46 -15.06 10.85
CA SER A 219 4.90 -15.91 9.75
C SER A 219 6.31 -15.57 9.28
N ALA A 220 6.67 -14.28 9.31
CA ALA A 220 8.01 -13.80 8.96
C ALA A 220 9.10 -14.46 9.82
N LYS A 221 8.87 -14.60 11.13
CA LYS A 221 9.85 -15.22 12.05
C LYS A 221 10.16 -16.67 11.68
N GLY A 222 9.17 -17.42 11.19
CA GLY A 222 9.35 -18.81 10.75
C GLY A 222 10.01 -18.95 9.37
N LYS A 223 9.92 -17.91 8.53
CA LYS A 223 10.43 -17.91 7.14
C LYS A 223 11.71 -17.10 6.96
N ALA A 224 12.19 -16.43 8.00
CA ALA A 224 13.31 -15.48 7.92
C ALA A 224 14.56 -16.10 7.29
N SER A 225 14.89 -17.35 7.61
CA SER A 225 16.06 -18.06 7.07
C SER A 225 15.97 -18.37 5.57
N GLU A 226 14.78 -18.29 4.97
CA GLU A 226 14.59 -18.47 3.52
C GLU A 226 14.86 -17.17 2.75
N ALA A 227 14.96 -16.04 3.44
CA ALA A 227 15.04 -14.72 2.84
C ALA A 227 16.43 -14.11 2.99
N VAL A 228 16.86 -13.32 2.00
CA VAL A 228 18.11 -12.57 2.07
C VAL A 228 17.96 -11.30 2.91
N ALA A 229 16.75 -10.75 2.98
CA ALA A 229 16.39 -9.60 3.80
C ALA A 229 14.88 -9.54 4.05
N ILE A 230 14.51 -8.81 5.10
CA ILE A 230 13.13 -8.41 5.40
C ILE A 230 13.03 -6.90 5.25
N LEU A 231 12.07 -6.42 4.46
CA LEU A 231 11.77 -5.00 4.29
C LEU A 231 10.42 -4.67 4.96
N THR A 232 10.37 -3.64 5.79
CA THR A 232 9.15 -3.29 6.55
C THR A 232 9.20 -1.86 7.12
N SER A 233 8.16 -1.44 7.84
CA SER A 233 8.14 -0.15 8.56
C SER A 233 8.97 -0.21 9.84
N ARG A 234 9.26 0.94 10.45
CA ARG A 234 10.03 1.01 11.69
C ARG A 234 9.33 0.29 12.85
N GLU A 235 8.02 0.46 12.99
CA GLU A 235 7.19 -0.11 14.05
C GLU A 235 7.23 -1.64 14.00
N ILE A 236 7.13 -2.19 12.78
CA ILE A 236 7.14 -3.62 12.56
C ILE A 236 8.55 -4.19 12.70
N ALA A 237 9.59 -3.47 12.24
CA ALA A 237 10.98 -3.86 12.48
C ALA A 237 11.29 -3.98 13.98
N ASN A 238 10.83 -3.02 14.79
CA ASN A 238 10.97 -3.05 16.24
C ASN A 238 10.24 -4.26 16.87
N THR A 239 9.08 -4.63 16.34
CA THR A 239 8.27 -5.77 16.82
C THR A 239 8.85 -7.13 16.40
N LEU A 240 9.43 -7.21 15.20
CA LEU A 240 10.11 -8.40 14.70
C LEU A 240 11.34 -8.72 15.56
N GLY A 241 12.15 -7.70 15.85
CA GLY A 241 13.43 -7.86 16.54
C GLY A 241 14.49 -8.53 15.66
N ASP A 242 15.47 -9.16 16.29
CA ASP A 242 16.47 -9.95 15.56
C ASP A 242 15.91 -11.31 15.16
N VAL A 243 15.91 -11.56 13.85
CA VAL A 243 15.43 -12.80 13.22
C VAL A 243 16.51 -13.50 12.41
N GLY A 244 17.78 -13.13 12.60
CA GLY A 244 18.94 -13.77 11.97
C GLY A 244 19.21 -13.38 10.52
N VAL A 245 18.42 -12.47 9.94
CA VAL A 245 18.63 -11.87 8.62
C VAL A 245 18.46 -10.34 8.70
N PRO A 246 19.05 -9.56 7.78
CA PRO A 246 18.90 -8.11 7.78
C PRO A 246 17.43 -7.68 7.71
N VAL A 247 17.01 -6.84 8.66
CA VAL A 247 15.72 -6.14 8.64
C VAL A 247 15.97 -4.70 8.22
N LYS A 248 15.44 -4.31 7.06
CA LYS A 248 15.58 -3.00 6.44
C LYS A 248 14.30 -2.20 6.60
N VAL A 249 14.44 -0.94 7.02
CA VAL A 249 13.32 -0.03 7.22
C VAL A 249 13.09 0.78 5.95
N VAL A 250 11.83 0.83 5.51
CA VAL A 250 11.34 1.75 4.48
C VAL A 250 10.33 2.70 5.13
N GLN A 251 10.44 4.00 4.89
CA GLN A 251 9.57 5.03 5.45
C GLN A 251 8.39 5.33 4.53
N ASP A 252 8.63 5.52 3.23
CA ASP A 252 7.61 5.75 2.22
C ASP A 252 7.49 4.52 1.31
N PHE A 253 6.45 3.73 1.53
CA PHE A 253 6.19 2.51 0.77
C PHE A 253 5.79 2.79 -0.68
N THR A 254 5.47 4.04 -1.03
CA THR A 254 5.14 4.46 -2.41
C THR A 254 6.36 5.01 -3.16
N SER A 255 7.46 5.30 -2.46
CA SER A 255 8.70 5.87 -3.02
C SER A 255 9.58 4.82 -3.68
N THR A 256 9.52 4.74 -5.01
CA THR A 256 10.45 3.89 -5.80
C THR A 256 11.90 4.29 -5.62
N ALA A 257 12.20 5.55 -5.30
CA ALA A 257 13.56 6.02 -5.06
C ALA A 257 14.13 5.52 -3.72
N GLU A 258 13.33 5.56 -2.65
CA GLU A 258 13.74 5.01 -1.36
C GLU A 258 13.95 3.50 -1.45
N VAL A 259 12.99 2.81 -2.06
CA VAL A 259 13.06 1.36 -2.24
C VAL A 259 14.26 0.93 -3.10
N ASP A 260 14.60 1.70 -4.16
CA ASP A 260 15.82 1.50 -4.95
C ASP A 260 17.09 1.60 -4.09
N ASN A 261 17.19 2.62 -3.23
CA ASN A 261 18.32 2.78 -2.33
C ASN A 261 18.43 1.62 -1.32
N VAL A 262 17.31 1.15 -0.76
CA VAL A 262 17.29 0.03 0.18
C VAL A 262 17.67 -1.29 -0.51
N LEU A 263 17.22 -1.51 -1.74
CA LEU A 263 17.63 -2.67 -2.54
C LEU A 263 19.13 -2.63 -2.86
N ARG A 264 19.66 -1.45 -3.23
CA ARG A 264 21.09 -1.25 -3.50
C ARG A 264 21.95 -1.56 -2.29
N ASP A 265 21.54 -1.06 -1.12
CA ASP A 265 22.20 -1.38 0.14
C ASP A 265 22.12 -2.87 0.49
N THR A 266 20.97 -3.51 0.23
CA THR A 266 20.76 -4.95 0.48
C THR A 266 21.68 -5.83 -0.37
N TYR A 267 21.85 -5.48 -1.65
CA TYR A 267 22.67 -6.23 -2.59
C TYR A 267 24.10 -5.71 -2.75
N SER A 268 24.42 -4.58 -2.11
CA SER A 268 25.69 -3.86 -2.27
C SER A 268 26.00 -3.48 -3.73
N VAL A 269 25.02 -2.90 -4.45
CA VAL A 269 25.08 -2.52 -5.88
C VAL A 269 24.70 -1.06 -6.15
#